data_AF-A0A969R2T2-F1
#
_entry.id   AF-A0A969R2T2-F1
#
_cell.length_a   1.000
_cell.length_b   1.000
_cell.length_c   1.000
_cell.angle_alpha   90.00
_cell.angle_beta   90.00
_cell.angle_gamma   90.00
#
_symmetry.space_group_name_H-M   'P 1'
#
loop_
_entity.id
_entity.type
_entity.pdbx_description
1 polymer ?
#
loop_
_entity_poly.entity_id
_entity_poly.type
_entity_poly.pdbx_seq_one_letter_code
_entity_poly.pdbx_strand_id
1 'polypeptide(L)'
;MVKELEDLFEYKDTTQKAIALESERKIAQSKVNVEDLPDLSQPGKYRVRRRQVTFSIDSPRQTAKGFTGDYKLNVEVHSPIGLNEPAPLAIIAHGFGAKSSDYDELAKHLASYGYIVAMPEHDGSNTNYQDAFLRGEVGVDISPVEFYSRPRDITHLLNKLERDPDWQPQINWSEVGIIGHSLGGTTALLAAGAALNWDRIQSVCQQDDFVFNVSIFLQCRAKKFTPRKL
;
A
#
# COMPACT_ATOMS: atom_id res chain seq x y z
N MET A 1 0.19 -18.79 -23.10
CA MET A 1 1.14 -19.43 -22.15
C MET A 1 2.60 -19.09 -22.47
N VAL A 2 3.18 -19.54 -23.60
CA VAL A 2 4.59 -19.23 -23.96
C VAL A 2 4.82 -17.71 -24.08
N LYS A 3 3.95 -17.02 -24.82
CA LYS A 3 4.02 -15.56 -25.00
C LYS A 3 3.87 -14.75 -23.70
N GLU A 4 3.00 -15.18 -22.79
CA GLU A 4 2.78 -14.49 -21.50
C GLU A 4 4.01 -14.62 -20.59
N LEU A 5 4.71 -15.76 -20.67
CA LEU A 5 5.96 -15.99 -19.95
C LEU A 5 7.13 -15.20 -20.57
N GLU A 6 7.22 -15.15 -21.89
CA GLU A 6 8.20 -14.32 -22.62
C GLU A 6 8.04 -12.83 -22.30
N ASP A 7 6.82 -12.31 -22.40
CA ASP A 7 6.49 -10.91 -22.05
C ASP A 7 6.87 -10.59 -20.60
N LEU A 8 6.65 -11.53 -19.66
CA LEU A 8 7.00 -11.37 -18.25
C LEU A 8 8.53 -11.26 -18.05
N PHE A 9 9.30 -12.13 -18.72
CA PHE A 9 10.75 -12.10 -18.64
C PHE A 9 11.35 -10.85 -19.28
N GLU A 10 10.86 -10.44 -20.45
CA GLU A 10 11.31 -9.22 -21.12
C GLU A 10 11.00 -7.97 -20.30
N TYR A 11 9.80 -7.92 -19.69
CA TYR A 11 9.43 -6.82 -18.80
C TYR A 11 10.32 -6.77 -17.57
N LYS A 12 10.57 -7.92 -16.92
CA LYS A 12 11.49 -8.03 -15.78
C LYS A 12 12.88 -7.49 -16.15
N ASP A 13 13.45 -7.93 -17.27
CA ASP A 13 14.78 -7.51 -17.72
C ASP A 13 14.83 -6.00 -17.98
N THR A 14 13.79 -5.46 -18.62
CA THR A 14 13.69 -4.02 -18.91
C THR A 14 13.60 -3.20 -17.62
N THR A 15 12.76 -3.62 -16.67
CA THR A 15 12.65 -2.96 -15.37
C THR A 15 13.96 -3.06 -14.58
N GLN A 16 14.62 -4.22 -14.56
CA GLN A 16 15.91 -4.38 -13.90
C GLN A 16 16.98 -3.47 -14.49
N LYS A 17 17.06 -3.36 -15.82
CA LYS A 17 17.98 -2.43 -16.51
C LYS A 17 17.68 -0.98 -16.16
N ALA A 18 16.40 -0.58 -16.15
CA ALA A 18 16.01 0.78 -15.79
C ALA A 18 16.37 1.12 -14.33
N ILE A 19 16.11 0.20 -13.40
CA ILE A 19 16.49 0.34 -11.98
C ILE A 19 18.01 0.41 -11.84
N ALA A 20 18.76 -0.46 -12.51
CA ALA A 20 20.22 -0.47 -12.46
C ALA A 20 20.79 0.86 -12.98
N LEU A 21 20.29 1.36 -14.12
CA LEU A 21 20.72 2.63 -14.71
C LEU A 21 20.46 3.81 -13.75
N GLU A 22 19.28 3.84 -13.13
CA GLU A 22 18.93 4.89 -12.15
C GLU A 22 19.74 4.74 -10.85
N SER A 23 20.00 3.52 -10.42
CA SER A 23 20.85 3.21 -9.26
C SER A 23 22.29 3.69 -9.50
N GLU A 24 22.90 3.38 -10.65
CA GLU A 24 24.23 3.84 -11.03
C GLU A 24 24.32 5.37 -11.06
N ARG A 25 23.30 6.05 -11.61
CA ARG A 25 23.21 7.52 -11.58
C ARG A 25 23.18 8.08 -10.17
N LYS A 26 22.48 7.42 -9.23
CA LYS A 26 22.39 7.84 -7.83
C LYS A 26 23.59 7.44 -6.99
N ILE A 27 24.26 6.32 -7.30
CA ILE A 27 25.50 5.88 -6.63
C ILE A 27 26.61 6.90 -6.86
N ALA A 28 26.71 7.49 -8.05
CA ALA A 28 27.67 8.56 -8.34
C ALA A 28 27.46 9.83 -7.48
N GLN A 29 26.33 9.95 -6.80
CA GLN A 29 25.98 11.07 -5.91
C GLN A 29 25.86 10.66 -4.42
N SER A 30 25.95 9.36 -4.11
CA SER A 30 25.71 8.84 -2.76
C SER A 30 26.99 8.85 -1.93
N LYS A 31 26.89 9.37 -0.70
CA LYS A 31 27.97 9.36 0.31
C LYS A 31 27.81 8.24 1.35
N VAL A 32 26.89 7.28 1.12
CA VAL A 32 26.57 6.24 2.11
C VAL A 32 27.64 5.14 2.06
N ASN A 33 28.39 4.99 3.15
CA ASN A 33 29.27 3.83 3.34
C ASN A 33 28.44 2.63 3.80
N VAL A 34 28.42 1.55 3.01
CA VAL A 34 27.63 0.34 3.28
C VAL A 34 28.18 -0.42 4.49
N GLU A 35 29.47 -0.30 4.76
CA GLU A 35 30.16 -0.97 5.87
C GLU A 35 29.76 -0.41 7.25
N ASP A 36 29.27 0.83 7.28
CA ASP A 36 28.82 1.51 8.50
C ASP A 36 27.31 1.32 8.76
N LEU A 37 26.62 0.57 7.90
CA LEU A 37 25.19 0.34 8.07
C LEU A 37 24.92 -0.65 9.21
N PRO A 38 23.89 -0.41 10.04
CA PRO A 38 23.48 -1.37 11.05
C PRO A 38 23.00 -2.67 10.40
N ASP A 39 23.23 -3.80 11.06
CA ASP A 39 22.64 -5.08 10.66
C ASP A 39 21.11 -5.03 10.81
N LEU A 40 20.42 -4.92 9.68
CA LEU A 40 18.95 -4.84 9.61
C LEU A 40 18.26 -6.21 9.82
N SER A 41 19.01 -7.29 10.04
CA SER A 41 18.42 -8.56 10.47
C SER A 41 17.99 -8.54 11.94
N GLN A 42 18.55 -7.61 12.73
CA GLN A 42 18.29 -7.47 14.16
C GLN A 42 17.26 -6.37 14.43
N PRO A 43 16.49 -6.44 15.52
CA PRO A 43 15.65 -5.30 15.92
C PRO A 43 16.51 -4.09 16.30
N GLY A 44 15.99 -2.90 16.03
CA GLY A 44 16.61 -1.64 16.41
C GLY A 44 16.54 -1.37 17.92
N LYS A 45 17.13 -0.23 18.33
CA LYS A 45 17.34 0.12 19.74
C LYS A 45 16.08 0.55 20.50
N TYR A 46 15.00 0.93 19.81
CA TYR A 46 13.81 1.46 20.46
C TYR A 46 12.85 0.34 20.86
N ARG A 47 12.30 0.44 22.07
CA ARG A 47 11.10 -0.32 22.43
C ARG A 47 9.91 0.23 21.64
N VAL A 48 8.98 -0.66 21.29
CA VAL A 48 7.83 -0.32 20.45
C VAL A 48 6.53 -0.39 21.25
N ARG A 49 5.64 0.56 21.00
CA ARG A 49 4.26 0.59 21.50
C ARG A 49 3.30 0.44 20.33
N ARG A 50 2.37 -0.50 20.44
CA ARG A 50 1.24 -0.70 19.53
C ARG A 50 0.01 0.07 20.02
N ARG A 51 -0.70 0.73 19.11
CA ARG A 51 -2.00 1.39 19.35
C ARG A 51 -2.90 1.18 18.14
N GLN A 52 -4.21 1.11 18.36
CA GLN A 52 -5.19 1.19 17.28
C GLN A 52 -5.87 2.55 17.34
N VAL A 53 -6.01 3.18 16.18
CA VAL A 53 -6.78 4.42 16.01
C VAL A 53 -7.81 4.22 14.90
N THR A 54 -8.93 4.90 15.02
CA THR A 54 -10.03 4.78 14.06
C THR A 54 -10.50 6.17 13.65
N PHE A 55 -10.59 6.40 12.34
CA PHE A 55 -11.04 7.66 11.79
C PHE A 55 -12.34 7.48 11.01
N SER A 56 -13.34 8.33 11.27
CA SER A 56 -14.54 8.40 10.43
C SER A 56 -14.24 9.16 9.15
N ILE A 57 -14.53 8.52 8.01
CA ILE A 57 -14.33 9.04 6.66
C ILE A 57 -15.68 9.12 5.95
N ASP A 58 -16.00 10.31 5.43
CA ASP A 58 -17.16 10.58 4.59
C ASP A 58 -16.73 10.47 3.11
N SER A 59 -16.66 9.24 2.62
CA SER A 59 -16.23 8.91 1.26
C SER A 59 -16.74 7.52 0.87
N PRO A 60 -17.13 7.31 -0.41
CA PRO A 60 -17.68 6.04 -0.83
C PRO A 60 -16.70 4.87 -0.64
N ARG A 61 -17.21 3.77 -0.07
CA ARG A 61 -16.41 2.58 0.23
C ARG A 61 -17.16 1.30 -0.08
N GLN A 62 -16.48 0.38 -0.75
CA GLN A 62 -16.92 -1.01 -0.80
C GLN A 62 -16.53 -1.71 0.51
N THR A 63 -17.47 -2.42 1.12
CA THR A 63 -17.24 -3.22 2.34
C THR A 63 -17.81 -4.62 2.18
N ALA A 64 -17.52 -5.50 3.15
CA ALA A 64 -18.10 -6.83 3.26
C ALA A 64 -19.64 -6.82 3.42
N LYS A 65 -20.24 -5.68 3.79
CA LYS A 65 -21.70 -5.51 3.93
C LYS A 65 -22.34 -4.81 2.73
N GLY A 66 -21.56 -4.51 1.69
CA GLY A 66 -22.00 -3.72 0.53
C GLY A 66 -21.33 -2.35 0.45
N PHE A 67 -21.85 -1.52 -0.45
CA PHE A 67 -21.34 -0.18 -0.72
C PHE A 67 -21.96 0.84 0.24
N THR A 68 -21.13 1.71 0.83
CA THR A 68 -21.54 2.74 1.80
C THR A 68 -20.98 4.11 1.40
N GLY A 69 -21.63 5.18 1.88
CA GLY A 69 -21.19 6.57 1.68
C GLY A 69 -20.14 7.02 2.72
N ASP A 70 -20.11 6.38 3.88
CA ASP A 70 -19.16 6.63 4.96
C ASP A 70 -18.64 5.32 5.56
N TYR A 71 -17.45 5.37 6.17
CA TYR A 71 -16.84 4.22 6.82
C TYR A 71 -15.86 4.63 7.92
N LYS A 72 -15.41 3.63 8.69
CA LYS A 72 -14.39 3.78 9.73
C LYS A 72 -13.08 3.20 9.23
N LEU A 73 -12.09 4.06 8.98
CA LEU A 73 -10.74 3.63 8.66
C LEU A 73 -10.03 3.22 9.95
N ASN A 74 -9.90 1.91 10.18
CA ASN A 74 -9.11 1.36 11.27
C ASN A 74 -7.63 1.37 10.89
N VAL A 75 -6.79 1.83 11.80
CA VAL A 75 -5.36 1.97 11.56
C VAL A 75 -4.63 1.44 12.77
N GLU A 76 -3.75 0.49 12.52
CA GLU A 76 -2.83 0.04 13.53
C GLU A 76 -1.54 0.84 13.47
N VAL A 77 -1.08 1.36 14.60
CA VAL A 77 0.10 2.21 14.69
C VAL A 77 1.11 1.61 15.65
N HIS A 78 2.32 1.41 15.15
CA HIS A 78 3.50 1.08 15.93
C HIS A 78 4.37 2.33 16.08
N SER A 79 4.73 2.68 17.31
CA SER A 79 5.56 3.86 17.58
C SER A 79 6.73 3.50 18.50
N PRO A 80 7.93 4.04 18.27
CA PRO A 80 9.04 3.96 19.20
C PRO A 80 8.71 4.69 20.51
N ILE A 81 9.24 4.17 21.61
CA ILE A 81 9.13 4.77 22.94
C ILE A 81 10.42 5.55 23.24
N GLY A 82 10.28 6.77 23.76
CA GLY A 82 11.42 7.57 24.23
C GLY A 82 12.11 8.38 23.14
N LEU A 83 11.42 8.70 22.05
CA LEU A 83 11.87 9.73 21.12
C LEU A 83 11.64 11.12 21.72
N ASN A 84 12.60 12.01 21.46
CA ASN A 84 12.55 13.42 21.86
C ASN A 84 12.24 14.35 20.67
N GLU A 85 12.28 13.82 19.44
CA GLU A 85 12.06 14.55 18.19
C GLU A 85 10.96 13.85 17.37
N PRO A 86 10.28 14.57 16.46
CA PRO A 86 9.31 13.97 15.55
C PRO A 86 9.94 12.85 14.70
N ALA A 87 9.22 11.75 14.55
CA ALA A 87 9.68 10.56 13.86
C ALA A 87 9.25 10.53 12.38
N PRO A 88 10.07 9.98 11.45
CA PRO A 88 9.59 9.69 10.11
C PRO A 88 8.39 8.73 10.15
N LEU A 89 7.46 8.92 9.22
CA LEU A 89 6.24 8.10 9.09
C LEU A 89 6.39 7.09 7.96
N ALA A 90 6.21 5.81 8.26
CA ALA A 90 6.03 4.76 7.27
C ALA A 90 4.57 4.29 7.26
N ILE A 91 3.98 4.14 6.09
CA ILE A 91 2.64 3.56 5.93
C ILE A 91 2.76 2.21 5.25
N ILE A 92 2.13 1.15 5.80
CA ILE A 92 2.12 -0.18 5.18
C ILE A 92 0.73 -0.49 4.63
N ALA A 93 0.63 -0.63 3.30
CA ALA A 93 -0.58 -1.06 2.62
C ALA A 93 -0.54 -2.56 2.34
N HIS A 94 -1.51 -3.31 2.88
CA HIS A 94 -1.59 -4.77 2.73
C HIS A 94 -2.01 -5.21 1.32
N GLY A 95 -1.77 -6.47 0.96
CA GLY A 95 -2.22 -7.05 -0.30
C GLY A 95 -3.73 -7.32 -0.38
N PHE A 96 -4.17 -7.84 -1.52
CA PHE A 96 -5.54 -8.34 -1.72
C PHE A 96 -5.80 -9.56 -0.81
N GLY A 97 -6.90 -9.55 -0.06
CA GLY A 97 -7.28 -10.62 0.87
C GLY A 97 -6.47 -10.67 2.18
N ALA A 98 -5.43 -9.85 2.31
CA ALA A 98 -4.65 -9.72 3.53
C ALA A 98 -5.29 -8.73 4.51
N LYS A 99 -4.79 -8.69 5.73
CA LYS A 99 -5.16 -7.69 6.76
C LYS A 99 -3.92 -6.92 7.20
N SER A 100 -4.14 -5.73 7.76
CA SER A 100 -3.09 -4.87 8.31
C SER A 100 -2.17 -5.60 9.28
N SER A 101 -2.74 -6.40 10.20
CA SER A 101 -1.98 -7.16 11.20
C SER A 101 -1.03 -8.23 10.66
N ASP A 102 -1.14 -8.61 9.38
CA ASP A 102 -0.18 -9.55 8.76
C ASP A 102 1.24 -8.95 8.66
N TYR A 103 1.37 -7.63 8.85
CA TYR A 103 2.63 -6.88 8.78
C TYR A 103 3.12 -6.41 10.17
N ASP A 104 2.53 -6.90 11.28
CA ASP A 104 2.87 -6.47 12.64
C ASP A 104 4.38 -6.57 12.93
N GLU A 105 5.02 -7.67 12.55
CA GLU A 105 6.47 -7.84 12.79
C GLU A 105 7.32 -6.90 11.95
N LEU A 106 6.93 -6.60 10.70
CA LEU A 106 7.62 -5.60 9.87
C LEU A 106 7.44 -4.20 10.46
N ALA A 107 6.23 -3.84 10.88
CA ALA A 107 5.94 -2.56 11.48
C ALA A 107 6.67 -2.36 12.81
N LYS A 108 6.71 -3.39 13.64
CA LYS A 108 7.48 -3.42 14.87
C LYS A 108 8.99 -3.31 14.60
N HIS A 109 9.50 -4.00 13.60
CA HIS A 109 10.90 -3.90 13.21
C HIS A 109 11.24 -2.47 12.79
N LEU A 110 10.50 -1.87 11.86
CA LEU A 110 10.70 -0.47 11.46
C LEU A 110 10.56 0.51 12.65
N ALA A 111 9.56 0.31 13.51
CA ALA A 111 9.39 1.15 14.70
C ALA A 111 10.54 1.02 15.69
N SER A 112 11.17 -0.16 15.81
CA SER A 112 12.36 -0.34 16.65
C SER A 112 13.58 0.44 16.15
N TYR A 113 13.59 0.85 14.86
CA TYR A 113 14.57 1.74 14.26
C TYR A 113 14.20 3.23 14.33
N GLY A 114 13.04 3.57 14.89
CA GLY A 114 12.64 4.95 15.14
C GLY A 114 11.56 5.51 14.21
N TYR A 115 10.89 4.67 13.42
CA TYR A 115 9.76 5.10 12.58
C TYR A 115 8.43 5.03 13.35
N ILE A 116 7.54 6.00 13.15
CA ILE A 116 6.12 5.75 13.38
C ILE A 116 5.61 4.97 12.17
N VAL A 117 4.96 3.83 12.41
CA VAL A 117 4.45 2.96 11.33
C VAL A 117 2.94 2.84 11.45
N ALA A 118 2.22 3.30 10.44
CA ALA A 118 0.77 3.23 10.37
C ALA A 118 0.31 2.20 9.32
N MET A 119 -0.63 1.34 9.68
CA MET A 119 -1.12 0.24 8.85
C MET A 119 -2.64 0.37 8.72
N PRO A 120 -3.14 1.08 7.67
CA PRO A 120 -4.57 1.18 7.43
C PRO A 120 -5.15 -0.17 6.99
N GLU A 121 -6.35 -0.46 7.48
CA GLU A 121 -7.16 -1.60 7.08
C GLU A 121 -8.10 -1.20 5.93
N HIS A 122 -8.03 -1.91 4.80
CA HIS A 122 -8.80 -1.58 3.60
C HIS A 122 -10.02 -2.51 3.44
N ASP A 123 -11.17 -2.09 3.98
CA ASP A 123 -12.43 -2.86 4.10
C ASP A 123 -12.97 -3.51 2.81
N GLY A 124 -12.58 -3.00 1.64
CA GLY A 124 -13.07 -3.47 0.34
C GLY A 124 -12.18 -4.53 -0.33
N SER A 125 -11.07 -4.90 0.32
CA SER A 125 -10.13 -5.89 -0.22
C SER A 125 -9.32 -6.61 0.86
N ASN A 126 -9.79 -6.59 2.10
CA ASN A 126 -9.18 -7.33 3.20
C ASN A 126 -9.74 -8.75 3.37
N THR A 127 -9.22 -9.49 4.35
CA THR A 127 -9.66 -10.87 4.63
C THR A 127 -11.18 -10.96 4.87
N ASN A 128 -11.76 -10.02 5.61
CA ASN A 128 -13.21 -10.02 5.85
C ASN A 128 -14.02 -9.86 4.56
N TYR A 129 -13.55 -9.01 3.64
CA TYR A 129 -14.16 -8.85 2.32
C TYR A 129 -14.03 -10.12 1.48
N GLN A 130 -12.85 -10.73 1.48
CA GLN A 130 -12.59 -11.98 0.76
C GLN A 130 -13.49 -13.12 1.28
N ASP A 131 -13.64 -13.24 2.59
CA ASP A 131 -14.51 -14.24 3.21
C ASP A 131 -15.98 -14.00 2.85
N ALA A 132 -16.43 -12.74 2.84
CA ALA A 132 -17.78 -12.39 2.39
C ALA A 132 -18.02 -12.76 0.92
N PHE A 133 -17.02 -12.57 0.05
CA PHE A 133 -17.09 -12.99 -1.34
C PHE A 133 -17.20 -14.52 -1.46
N LEU A 134 -16.37 -15.28 -0.72
CA LEU A 134 -16.41 -16.74 -0.72
C LEU A 134 -17.73 -17.32 -0.18
N ARG A 135 -18.40 -16.60 0.73
CA ARG A 135 -19.74 -16.93 1.21
C ARG A 135 -20.88 -16.47 0.27
N GLY A 136 -20.57 -15.71 -0.79
CA GLY A 136 -21.55 -15.17 -1.72
C GLY A 136 -22.33 -13.96 -1.17
N GLU A 137 -21.85 -13.31 -0.12
CA GLU A 137 -22.48 -12.12 0.49
C GLU A 137 -22.20 -10.85 -0.32
N VAL A 138 -21.11 -10.83 -1.10
CA VAL A 138 -20.79 -9.79 -2.08
C VAL A 138 -20.56 -10.42 -3.45
N GLY A 139 -21.00 -9.72 -4.51
CA GLY A 139 -21.01 -10.26 -5.88
C GLY A 139 -19.73 -10.05 -6.69
N VAL A 140 -18.70 -9.41 -6.12
CA VAL A 140 -17.42 -9.15 -6.79
C VAL A 140 -16.27 -9.48 -5.84
N ASP A 141 -15.21 -10.07 -6.38
CA ASP A 141 -13.99 -10.46 -5.67
C ASP A 141 -13.15 -9.24 -5.26
N ILE A 142 -13.07 -8.24 -6.14
CA ILE A 142 -12.51 -6.93 -5.88
C ILE A 142 -13.29 -5.89 -6.65
N SER A 143 -13.81 -4.88 -5.94
CA SER A 143 -14.50 -3.79 -6.59
C SER A 143 -13.49 -2.90 -7.34
N PRO A 144 -13.79 -2.45 -8.59
CA PRO A 144 -12.94 -1.52 -9.31
C PRO A 144 -12.68 -0.22 -8.54
N VAL A 145 -13.58 0.14 -7.62
CA VAL A 145 -13.43 1.30 -6.74
C VAL A 145 -12.20 1.19 -5.84
N GLU A 146 -11.68 -0.01 -5.55
CA GLU A 146 -10.50 -0.18 -4.70
C GLU A 146 -9.24 0.47 -5.29
N PHE A 147 -9.14 0.57 -6.62
CA PHE A 147 -8.04 1.29 -7.29
C PHE A 147 -8.12 2.82 -7.10
N TYR A 148 -9.25 3.31 -6.61
CA TYR A 148 -9.49 4.71 -6.28
C TYR A 148 -9.55 4.96 -4.78
N SER A 149 -10.29 4.13 -4.04
CA SER A 149 -10.50 4.26 -2.61
C SER A 149 -9.23 3.96 -1.81
N ARG A 150 -8.43 2.97 -2.20
CA ARG A 150 -7.24 2.60 -1.41
C ARG A 150 -6.17 3.72 -1.37
N PRO A 151 -5.79 4.36 -2.50
CA PRO A 151 -4.91 5.53 -2.44
C PRO A 151 -5.52 6.67 -1.62
N ARG A 152 -6.84 6.85 -1.69
CA ARG A 152 -7.55 7.86 -0.89
C ARG A 152 -7.58 7.53 0.60
N ASP A 153 -7.63 6.27 1.01
CA ASP A 153 -7.48 5.91 2.42
C ASP A 153 -6.15 6.43 2.96
N ILE A 154 -5.07 6.34 2.17
CA ILE A 154 -3.76 6.87 2.54
C ILE A 154 -3.82 8.39 2.68
N THR A 155 -4.42 9.08 1.70
CA THR A 155 -4.62 10.53 1.77
C THR A 155 -5.48 10.94 2.96
N HIS A 156 -6.55 10.21 3.26
CA HIS A 156 -7.43 10.45 4.40
C HIS A 156 -6.71 10.20 5.72
N LEU A 157 -5.93 9.13 5.82
CA LEU A 157 -5.09 8.82 6.98
C LEU A 157 -4.11 9.97 7.28
N LEU A 158 -3.32 10.38 6.30
CA LEU A 158 -2.36 11.48 6.44
C LEU A 158 -3.06 12.75 6.90
N ASN A 159 -4.17 13.12 6.23
CA ASN A 159 -5.02 14.25 6.59
C ASN A 159 -5.56 14.20 8.02
N LYS A 160 -5.91 13.01 8.52
CA LYS A 160 -6.45 12.84 9.88
C LYS A 160 -5.34 12.94 10.91
N LEU A 161 -4.21 12.27 10.68
CA LEU A 161 -3.04 12.34 11.56
C LEU A 161 -2.47 13.76 11.65
N GLU A 162 -2.47 14.52 10.55
CA GLU A 162 -1.95 15.90 10.52
C GLU A 162 -2.81 16.89 11.31
N ARG A 163 -4.10 16.59 11.47
CA ARG A 163 -5.04 17.41 12.25
C ARG A 163 -5.25 16.90 13.67
N ASP A 164 -4.74 15.72 13.98
CA ASP A 164 -4.88 15.10 15.30
C ASP A 164 -3.80 15.66 16.24
N PRO A 165 -4.17 16.35 17.34
CA PRO A 165 -3.21 16.97 18.25
C PRO A 165 -2.30 15.94 18.94
N ASP A 166 -2.72 14.68 19.04
CA ASP A 166 -1.88 13.63 19.59
C ASP A 166 -0.80 13.20 18.59
N TRP A 167 -1.07 13.18 17.29
CA TRP A 167 -0.15 12.65 16.27
C TRP A 167 0.67 13.72 15.56
N GLN A 168 0.09 14.89 15.29
CA GLN A 168 0.74 15.97 14.55
C GLN A 168 2.15 16.33 15.07
N PRO A 169 2.39 16.49 16.39
CA PRO A 169 3.71 16.86 16.89
C PRO A 169 4.69 15.67 16.96
N GLN A 170 4.20 14.43 16.86
CA GLN A 170 5.03 13.23 16.93
C GLN A 170 5.62 12.83 15.55
N ILE A 171 5.08 13.34 14.45
CA ILE A 171 5.43 12.91 13.09
C ILE A 171 6.26 14.00 12.39
N ASN A 172 7.37 13.58 11.77
CA ASN A 172 8.12 14.40 10.83
C ASN A 172 7.41 14.37 9.46
N TRP A 173 6.61 15.40 9.17
CA TRP A 173 5.84 15.52 7.93
C TRP A 173 6.67 15.70 6.65
N SER A 174 7.98 15.98 6.79
CA SER A 174 8.91 16.01 5.65
C SER A 174 9.44 14.62 5.26
N GLU A 175 9.22 13.60 6.10
CA GLU A 175 9.74 12.24 5.92
C GLU A 175 8.61 11.22 6.01
N VAL A 176 7.85 11.11 4.91
CA VAL A 176 6.73 10.16 4.79
C VAL A 176 7.01 9.15 3.68
N GLY A 177 6.99 7.86 4.01
CA GLY A 177 7.16 6.75 3.08
C GLY A 177 5.97 5.80 3.08
N ILE A 178 5.74 5.11 1.95
CA ILE A 178 4.69 4.09 1.82
C ILE A 178 5.32 2.80 1.32
N ILE A 179 5.07 1.71 2.04
CA ILE A 179 5.44 0.34 1.69
C ILE A 179 4.15 -0.38 1.30
N GLY A 180 4.18 -1.12 0.20
CA GLY A 180 3.01 -1.84 -0.28
C GLY A 180 3.37 -3.24 -0.76
N HIS A 181 2.64 -4.25 -0.29
CA HIS A 181 2.78 -5.63 -0.76
C HIS A 181 1.67 -5.98 -1.75
N SER A 182 2.03 -6.56 -2.91
CA SER A 182 1.08 -6.98 -3.94
C SER A 182 0.16 -5.82 -4.37
N LEU A 183 -1.17 -5.92 -4.22
CA LEU A 183 -2.12 -4.82 -4.46
C LEU A 183 -1.81 -3.56 -3.63
N GLY A 184 -1.24 -3.72 -2.43
CA GLY A 184 -0.72 -2.62 -1.63
C GLY A 184 0.40 -1.86 -2.32
N GLY A 185 1.21 -2.53 -3.15
CA GLY A 185 2.25 -1.89 -3.97
C GLY A 185 1.65 -0.94 -5.01
N THR A 186 0.58 -1.37 -5.70
CA THR A 186 -0.20 -0.48 -6.57
C THR A 186 -0.78 0.69 -5.78
N THR A 187 -1.31 0.44 -4.58
CA THR A 187 -1.84 1.49 -3.69
C THR A 187 -0.76 2.53 -3.35
N ALA A 188 0.45 2.07 -2.99
CA ALA A 188 1.57 2.93 -2.66
C ALA A 188 1.99 3.82 -3.84
N LEU A 189 2.12 3.25 -5.05
CA LEU A 189 2.47 4.01 -6.25
C LEU A 189 1.41 5.05 -6.61
N LEU A 190 0.13 4.67 -6.59
CA LEU A 190 -0.97 5.59 -6.90
C LEU A 190 -1.08 6.71 -5.86
N ALA A 191 -0.91 6.39 -4.57
CA ALA A 191 -0.89 7.40 -3.51
C ALA A 191 0.31 8.37 -3.64
N ALA A 192 1.43 7.91 -4.18
CA ALA A 192 2.59 8.73 -4.50
C ALA A 192 2.45 9.55 -5.80
N GLY A 193 1.29 9.49 -6.47
CA GLY A 193 1.00 10.29 -7.66
C GLY A 193 1.22 9.58 -9.01
N ALA A 194 1.53 8.28 -9.00
CA ALA A 194 1.53 7.50 -10.25
C ALA A 194 0.11 7.44 -10.84
N ALA A 195 0.02 7.39 -12.17
CA ALA A 195 -1.23 7.17 -12.87
C ALA A 195 -1.38 5.71 -13.30
N LEU A 196 -2.61 5.21 -13.34
CA LEU A 196 -2.92 3.94 -13.99
C LEU A 196 -2.65 4.07 -15.50
N ASN A 197 -1.91 3.10 -16.05
CA ASN A 197 -1.71 3.01 -17.49
C ASN A 197 -2.95 2.38 -18.15
N TRP A 198 -3.93 3.22 -18.45
CA TRP A 198 -5.22 2.78 -19.03
C TRP A 198 -5.06 2.13 -20.39
N ASP A 199 -4.18 2.64 -21.24
CA ASP A 199 -3.93 2.07 -22.57
C ASP A 199 -3.42 0.63 -22.44
N ARG A 200 -2.49 0.39 -21.50
CA ARG A 200 -2.00 -0.95 -21.20
C ARG A 200 -3.13 -1.84 -20.66
N ILE A 201 -3.89 -1.39 -19.66
CA ILE A 201 -5.01 -2.15 -19.08
C ILE A 201 -6.03 -2.52 -20.18
N GLN A 202 -6.39 -1.59 -21.05
CA GLN A 202 -7.32 -1.85 -22.16
C GLN A 202 -6.76 -2.86 -23.16
N SER A 203 -5.46 -2.79 -23.47
CA SER A 203 -4.79 -3.70 -24.40
C SER A 203 -4.68 -5.14 -23.88
N VAL A 204 -4.39 -5.34 -22.59
CA VAL A 204 -4.16 -6.67 -22.00
C VAL A 204 -5.43 -7.35 -21.51
N CYS A 205 -6.46 -6.57 -21.17
CA CYS A 205 -7.70 -7.08 -20.60
C CYS A 205 -8.77 -7.29 -21.68
N GLN A 206 -8.46 -8.10 -22.69
CA GLN A 206 -9.42 -8.55 -23.70
C GLN A 206 -10.22 -9.74 -23.16
N GLN A 207 -11.47 -9.88 -23.59
CA GLN A 207 -12.50 -10.64 -22.84
C GLN A 207 -12.35 -12.18 -22.88
N ASP A 208 -11.47 -12.72 -23.73
CA ASP A 208 -11.54 -14.14 -24.10
C ASP A 208 -10.35 -15.01 -23.62
N ASP A 209 -9.35 -14.42 -22.96
CA ASP A 209 -8.17 -15.16 -22.50
C ASP A 209 -8.27 -15.55 -21.01
N PHE A 210 -8.07 -16.84 -20.72
CA PHE A 210 -7.89 -17.31 -19.35
C PHE A 210 -6.51 -16.88 -18.85
N VAL A 211 -6.48 -15.93 -17.91
CA VAL A 211 -5.25 -15.33 -17.37
C VAL A 211 -4.79 -16.11 -16.13
N PHE A 212 -3.59 -16.72 -16.19
CA PHE A 212 -2.95 -17.33 -15.01
C PHE A 212 -2.18 -16.32 -14.17
N ASN A 213 -1.82 -15.19 -14.76
CA ASN A 213 -1.15 -14.10 -14.06
C ASN A 213 -2.13 -13.34 -13.15
N VAL A 214 -2.07 -13.60 -11.85
CA VAL A 214 -2.89 -12.93 -10.83
C VAL A 214 -2.76 -11.41 -10.89
N SER A 215 -1.58 -10.88 -11.24
CA SER A 215 -1.38 -9.44 -11.38
C SER A 215 -2.15 -8.85 -12.57
N ILE A 216 -2.18 -9.53 -13.71
CA ILE A 216 -2.99 -9.11 -14.87
C ILE A 216 -4.47 -9.25 -14.55
N PHE A 217 -4.88 -10.36 -13.94
CA PHE A 217 -6.26 -10.57 -13.48
C PHE A 217 -6.76 -9.40 -12.61
N LEU A 218 -5.99 -9.01 -11.59
CA LEU A 218 -6.35 -7.89 -10.71
C LEU A 218 -6.36 -6.55 -11.46
N GLN A 219 -5.39 -6.29 -12.33
CA GLN A 219 -5.37 -5.07 -13.16
C GLN A 219 -6.61 -4.98 -14.07
N CYS A 220 -7.10 -6.10 -14.59
CA CYS A 220 -8.30 -6.13 -15.42
C CYS A 220 -9.59 -5.82 -14.66
N ARG A 221 -9.60 -5.96 -13.33
CA ARG A 221 -10.71 -5.49 -12.50
C ARG A 221 -10.81 -3.96 -12.49
N ALA A 222 -9.69 -3.25 -12.63
CA ALA A 222 -9.68 -1.78 -12.74
C ALA A 222 -10.39 -1.27 -14.01
N LYS A 223 -10.44 -2.05 -15.11
CA LYS A 223 -11.07 -1.64 -16.39
C LYS A 223 -12.53 -1.24 -16.25
N LYS A 224 -13.25 -1.82 -15.28
CA LYS A 224 -14.67 -1.49 -15.01
C LYS A 224 -14.86 -0.14 -14.30
N PHE A 225 -13.76 0.52 -13.93
CA PHE A 225 -13.75 1.90 -13.45
C PHE A 225 -13.49 2.83 -14.64
N THR A 226 -14.52 3.50 -15.14
CA THR A 226 -14.34 4.56 -16.14
C THR A 226 -14.05 5.88 -15.40
N PRO A 227 -12.86 6.49 -15.54
CA PRO A 227 -12.59 7.79 -14.96
C PRO A 227 -13.37 8.85 -15.75
N ARG A 228 -14.65 9.06 -15.43
CA ARG A 228 -15.30 10.32 -15.79
C ARG A 228 -14.75 11.39 -14.86
N LYS A 229 -13.66 12.02 -15.31
CA LYS A 229 -13.05 13.26 -14.78
C LYS A 229 -13.00 13.34 -13.25
N LEU A 230 -11.83 13.03 -12.70
CA LEU A 230 -11.41 13.56 -11.40
C LEU A 230 -11.16 15.06 -11.52
#